data_AF-A0A090D0G3-F1
#
_entry.id   AF-A0A090D0G3-F1
#
_cell.length_a   1.000
_cell.length_b   1.000
_cell.length_c   1.000
_cell.angle_alpha   90.00
_cell.angle_beta   90.00
_cell.angle_gamma   90.00
#
_symmetry.space_group_name_H-M   'P 1'
#
loop_
_entity.id
_entity.type
_entity.pdbx_description
1 polymer ?
#
loop_
_entity_poly.entity_id
_entity_poly.type
_entity_poly.pdbx_seq_one_letter_code
_entity_poly.pdbx_strand_id
1 'polypeptide(L)'
;MNIPTNFGSFFSNHHPFATPGSADLFRSLEGLNQALNGLHQRERSQFKTDNFDSWRVTFDENEPVLSGLAYKDHLLLEEYADKIIPGYLNLSEKEGWDEGGSTCMGNLFTRYMLLKYYFSFKNCLGANKEAIKNVVKAFSQVETSAPSLDGNSKPGSLPRYTRICPDSTVLGWQKHAISRLVGNLGSAYSPSKPCFEILINSQRESNDDPLCKPFSVSIQINEEESEKRRCRLASLKVVPAEIAHHTFYSGTLRKPKKFLEENQALLGANSTRLLQGLSFLEETTLPAQKVGNCWIKQPIRTVLVLLFVELLTQRRDLSIEEAWSEAKALYKDMQLKIAVPFVQDLVKRKSFSSKMKQSALEGIERQKENLRPQ
;
A
#
# COMPACT_ATOMS: atom_id res chain seq x y z
N MET A 1 12.00 61.19 52.13
CA MET A 1 10.80 60.59 52.75
C MET A 1 10.87 59.07 52.57
N ASN A 2 10.34 58.37 53.55
CA ASN A 2 10.48 56.94 53.84
C ASN A 2 9.58 56.02 52.94
N ILE A 3 10.15 54.86 52.54
CA ILE A 3 9.68 53.43 52.54
C ILE A 3 8.23 53.18 53.07
N PRO A 4 7.37 52.21 52.61
CA PRO A 4 7.65 50.77 52.27
C PRO A 4 6.86 49.98 51.17
N THR A 5 7.52 48.88 50.75
CA THR A 5 7.14 47.44 50.52
C THR A 5 5.93 46.91 49.70
N ASN A 6 6.29 45.94 48.85
CA ASN A 6 5.73 44.58 48.57
C ASN A 6 4.38 44.33 47.87
N PHE A 7 4.49 43.55 46.77
CA PHE A 7 3.84 42.27 46.39
C PHE A 7 3.64 42.27 44.84
N GLY A 8 3.93 41.24 44.04
CA GLY A 8 4.40 39.89 44.27
C GLY A 8 4.83 39.25 42.93
N SER A 9 5.66 38.23 43.04
CA SER A 9 6.26 37.41 41.98
C SER A 9 5.28 36.42 41.35
N PHE A 10 5.25 36.33 40.02
CA PHE A 10 4.79 35.16 39.26
C PHE A 10 5.62 35.02 37.96
N PHE A 11 5.72 33.79 37.46
CA PHE A 11 6.57 33.23 36.38
C PHE A 11 7.92 32.66 36.87
N SER A 12 7.98 31.42 37.38
CA SER A 12 7.76 30.09 36.76
C SER A 12 8.96 29.57 35.95
N ASN A 13 9.75 28.73 36.63
CA ASN A 13 10.52 27.58 36.18
C ASN A 13 10.81 27.41 34.68
N HIS A 14 12.08 27.54 34.33
CA HIS A 14 12.68 26.85 33.19
C HIS A 14 12.78 25.34 33.46
N HIS A 15 12.01 24.55 32.71
CA HIS A 15 12.34 23.15 32.41
C HIS A 15 12.63 23.03 30.91
N PRO A 16 13.68 22.31 30.49
CA PRO A 16 13.92 22.02 29.08
C PRO A 16 12.90 20.97 28.60
N PHE A 17 12.18 21.30 27.53
CA PHE A 17 11.31 20.35 26.82
C PHE A 17 12.17 19.25 26.18
N ALA A 18 12.16 18.06 26.78
CA ALA A 18 12.53 16.83 26.10
C ALA A 18 11.42 16.48 25.10
N THR A 19 11.81 16.19 23.87
CA THR A 19 10.94 15.75 22.77
C THR A 19 10.36 14.35 23.06
N PRO A 20 9.04 14.18 23.21
CA PRO A 20 8.43 12.86 23.33
C PRO A 20 8.08 12.37 21.93
N GLY A 21 8.97 11.58 21.32
CA GLY A 21 8.71 11.04 19.98
C GLY A 21 9.66 9.91 19.56
N SER A 22 10.85 9.83 20.14
CA SER A 22 11.78 8.70 19.92
C SER A 22 11.55 7.56 20.92
N ALA A 23 11.29 7.87 22.20
CA ALA A 23 11.20 6.87 23.26
C ALA A 23 10.05 5.87 23.09
N ASP A 24 8.90 6.29 22.55
CA ASP A 24 7.74 5.39 22.35
C ASP A 24 7.90 4.47 21.14
N LEU A 25 8.64 4.89 20.11
CA LEU A 25 8.97 4.06 18.96
C LEU A 25 10.02 3.00 19.33
N PHE A 26 11.02 3.39 20.13
CA PHE A 26 12.03 2.47 20.67
C PHE A 26 11.41 1.46 21.65
N ARG A 27 10.48 1.87 22.53
CA ARG A 27 9.77 0.95 23.42
C ARG A 27 8.85 -0.02 22.68
N SER A 28 8.19 0.41 21.61
CA SER A 28 7.35 -0.50 20.81
C SER A 28 8.19 -1.49 20.00
N LEU A 29 9.37 -1.09 19.53
CA LEU A 29 10.33 -1.97 18.83
C LEU A 29 11.07 -2.91 19.80
N GLU A 30 11.42 -2.47 21.01
CA GLU A 30 12.01 -3.30 22.06
C GLU A 30 11.02 -4.34 22.59
N GLY A 31 9.74 -3.97 22.77
CA GLY A 31 8.68 -4.91 23.11
C GLY A 31 8.45 -5.96 22.02
N LEU A 32 8.56 -5.57 20.74
CA LEU A 32 8.49 -6.49 19.60
C LEU A 32 9.73 -7.39 19.53
N ASN A 33 10.93 -6.88 19.81
CA ASN A 33 12.17 -7.64 19.88
C ASN A 33 12.17 -8.66 21.03
N GLN A 34 11.63 -8.31 22.19
CA GLN A 34 11.50 -9.25 23.33
C GLN A 34 10.45 -10.34 23.04
N ALA A 35 9.33 -10.01 22.41
CA ALA A 35 8.35 -10.99 21.96
C ALA A 35 8.90 -11.91 20.85
N LEU A 36 9.70 -11.37 19.91
CA LEU A 36 10.38 -12.13 18.86
C LEU A 36 11.46 -13.06 19.42
N ASN A 37 12.24 -12.62 20.41
CA ASN A 37 13.23 -13.46 21.09
C ASN A 37 12.58 -14.59 21.91
N GLY A 38 11.39 -14.36 22.48
CA GLY A 38 10.60 -15.39 23.16
C GLY A 38 10.04 -16.45 22.20
N LEU A 39 9.66 -16.06 20.98
CA LEU A 39 9.29 -16.99 19.89
C LEU A 39 10.51 -17.78 19.38
N HIS A 40 11.66 -17.13 19.22
CA HIS A 40 12.91 -17.78 18.77
C HIS A 40 13.40 -18.89 19.70
N GLN A 41 13.19 -18.79 21.02
CA GLN A 41 13.57 -19.87 21.96
C GLN A 41 12.63 -21.08 21.91
N ARG A 42 11.34 -20.89 21.60
CA ARG A 42 10.39 -21.99 21.43
C ARG A 42 10.55 -22.71 20.09
N GLU A 43 10.96 -22.00 19.04
CA GLU A 43 11.03 -22.56 17.69
C GLU A 43 12.34 -23.32 17.40
N ARG A 44 13.48 -22.98 18.03
CA ARG A 44 14.73 -23.76 17.89
C ARG A 44 14.58 -25.24 18.27
N SER A 45 13.64 -25.58 19.14
CA SER A 45 13.32 -26.97 19.52
C SER A 45 12.48 -27.75 18.50
N GLN A 46 11.91 -27.10 17.48
CA GLN A 46 11.08 -27.75 16.43
C GLN A 46 11.76 -27.85 15.06
N PHE A 47 12.97 -27.31 14.89
CA PHE A 47 13.74 -27.39 13.64
C PHE A 47 14.48 -28.72 13.47
N LYS A 48 13.76 -29.83 13.35
CA LYS A 48 14.25 -31.00 12.60
C LYS A 48 13.07 -31.65 11.90
N THR A 49 13.29 -31.93 10.61
CA THR A 49 12.43 -32.62 9.64
C THR A 49 11.22 -31.83 9.13
N ASP A 50 11.40 -31.13 8.00
CA ASP A 50 10.69 -31.45 6.76
C ASP A 50 11.30 -30.77 5.53
N ASN A 51 11.18 -31.45 4.39
CA ASN A 51 11.81 -31.17 3.10
C ASN A 51 11.37 -29.83 2.47
N PHE A 52 12.35 -28.97 2.12
CA PHE A 52 12.27 -27.90 1.09
C PHE A 52 10.96 -27.06 1.04
N ASP A 53 10.76 -26.19 2.03
CA ASP A 53 9.67 -25.21 2.05
C ASP A 53 9.95 -23.99 1.16
N SER A 54 9.71 -24.09 -0.15
CA SER A 54 9.90 -23.03 -1.16
C SER A 54 9.11 -21.73 -0.90
N TRP A 55 8.14 -21.78 0.01
CA TRP A 55 7.20 -20.71 0.34
C TRP A 55 7.64 -19.84 1.52
N ARG A 56 8.46 -20.34 2.46
CA ARG A 56 8.95 -19.53 3.59
C ARG A 56 9.91 -18.44 3.13
N VAL A 57 9.81 -17.24 3.68
CA VAL A 57 10.87 -16.24 3.57
C VAL A 57 11.95 -16.64 4.56
N THR A 58 13.15 -16.98 4.07
CA THR A 58 14.30 -17.24 4.95
C THR A 58 14.57 -15.98 5.78
N PHE A 59 14.82 -16.17 7.07
CA PHE A 59 15.19 -15.06 7.94
C PHE A 59 16.43 -14.35 7.38
N ASP A 60 16.35 -13.03 7.24
CA ASP A 60 17.43 -12.21 6.71
C ASP A 60 18.00 -11.35 7.81
N GLU A 61 19.22 -11.65 8.23
CA GLU A 61 19.92 -10.92 9.30
C GLU A 61 20.10 -9.43 8.98
N ASN A 62 20.08 -9.03 7.70
CA ASN A 62 20.23 -7.62 7.29
C ASN A 62 18.91 -6.85 7.35
N GLU A 63 17.76 -7.53 7.29
CA GLU A 63 16.43 -6.92 7.28
C GLU A 63 15.46 -7.72 8.18
N PRO A 64 15.81 -7.95 9.46
CA PRO A 64 15.14 -8.93 10.34
C PRO A 64 13.67 -8.58 10.60
N VAL A 65 13.36 -7.28 10.63
CA VAL A 65 11.99 -6.77 10.80
C VAL A 65 11.13 -7.13 9.58
N LEU A 66 11.66 -6.95 8.36
CA LEU A 66 10.92 -7.22 7.13
C LEU A 66 10.76 -8.73 6.90
N SER A 67 11.78 -9.54 7.19
CA SER A 67 11.66 -11.00 7.09
C SER A 67 10.70 -11.56 8.15
N GLY A 68 10.75 -11.05 9.38
CA GLY A 68 9.81 -11.42 10.44
C GLY A 68 8.37 -11.03 10.12
N LEU A 69 8.17 -9.88 9.46
CA LEU A 69 6.84 -9.47 8.98
C LEU A 69 6.30 -10.41 7.90
N ALA A 70 7.15 -10.80 6.94
CA ALA A 70 6.75 -11.73 5.88
C ALA A 70 6.30 -13.10 6.44
N TYR A 71 6.99 -13.58 7.49
CA TYR A 71 6.60 -14.80 8.20
C TYR A 71 5.23 -14.66 8.88
N LYS A 72 5.00 -13.56 9.62
CA LYS A 72 3.71 -13.30 10.26
C LYS A 72 2.57 -13.22 9.25
N ASP A 73 2.79 -12.50 8.15
CA ASP A 73 1.78 -12.36 7.10
C ASP A 73 1.42 -13.71 6.47
N HIS A 74 2.43 -14.54 6.24
CA HIS A 74 2.23 -15.87 5.70
C HIS A 74 1.30 -16.73 6.58
N LEU A 75 1.56 -16.80 7.89
CA LEU A 75 0.74 -17.57 8.83
C LEU A 75 -0.74 -17.13 8.80
N LEU A 76 -0.97 -15.82 8.81
CA LEU A 76 -2.32 -15.26 8.73
C LEU A 76 -2.99 -15.54 7.38
N LEU A 77 -2.25 -15.52 6.27
CA LEU A 77 -2.79 -15.84 4.94
C LEU A 77 -3.16 -17.31 4.79
N GLU A 78 -2.47 -18.22 5.49
CA GLU A 78 -2.89 -19.62 5.55
C GLU A 78 -4.25 -19.74 6.26
N GLU A 79 -4.52 -18.96 7.31
CA GLU A 79 -5.83 -18.94 7.98
C GLU A 79 -6.93 -18.39 7.07
N TYR A 80 -6.65 -17.35 6.29
CA TYR A 80 -7.61 -16.68 5.38
C TYR A 80 -7.70 -17.28 3.96
N ALA A 81 -7.19 -18.50 3.75
CA ALA A 81 -7.09 -19.09 2.41
C ALA A 81 -8.45 -19.20 1.69
N ASP A 82 -9.52 -19.49 2.43
CA ASP A 82 -10.90 -19.61 1.94
C ASP A 82 -11.45 -18.30 1.35
N LYS A 83 -10.92 -17.13 1.75
CA LYS A 83 -11.26 -15.81 1.19
C LYS A 83 -10.24 -15.31 0.17
N ILE A 84 -8.95 -15.54 0.41
CA ILE A 84 -7.86 -15.08 -0.47
C ILE A 84 -7.91 -15.77 -1.83
N ILE A 85 -8.11 -17.09 -1.88
CA ILE A 85 -8.16 -17.86 -3.14
C ILE A 85 -9.28 -17.35 -4.06
N PRO A 86 -10.56 -17.33 -3.65
CA PRO A 86 -11.63 -16.88 -4.54
C PRO A 86 -11.54 -15.38 -4.84
N GLY A 87 -11.07 -14.56 -3.90
CA GLY A 87 -10.87 -13.12 -4.14
C GLY A 87 -9.77 -12.84 -5.18
N TYR A 88 -8.64 -13.54 -5.12
CA TYR A 88 -7.55 -13.36 -6.07
C TYR A 88 -7.88 -13.95 -7.44
N LEU A 89 -8.55 -15.10 -7.50
CA LEU A 89 -8.85 -15.82 -8.75
C LEU A 89 -10.22 -15.46 -9.37
N ASN A 90 -10.99 -14.58 -8.73
CA ASN A 90 -12.34 -14.17 -9.14
C ASN A 90 -13.30 -15.37 -9.27
N LEU A 91 -13.39 -16.19 -8.22
CA LEU A 91 -14.18 -17.44 -8.22
C LEU A 91 -15.57 -17.28 -7.59
N SER A 92 -16.00 -16.07 -7.30
CA SER A 92 -17.19 -15.82 -6.50
C SER A 92 -18.52 -16.32 -7.09
N GLU A 93 -18.60 -16.44 -8.42
CA GLU A 93 -19.76 -17.00 -9.11
C GLU A 93 -19.71 -18.54 -9.21
N LYS A 94 -18.70 -19.18 -8.61
CA LYS A 94 -18.49 -20.63 -8.68
C LYS A 94 -19.00 -21.33 -7.42
N GLU A 95 -19.64 -22.47 -7.62
CA GLU A 95 -20.20 -23.31 -6.55
C GLU A 95 -19.15 -23.61 -5.46
N GLY A 96 -19.51 -23.34 -4.20
CA GLY A 96 -18.67 -23.64 -3.03
C GLY A 96 -17.67 -22.54 -2.63
N TRP A 97 -17.62 -21.41 -3.33
CA TRP A 97 -16.80 -20.26 -2.95
C TRP A 97 -17.66 -19.11 -2.44
N ASP A 98 -17.36 -18.64 -1.23
CA ASP A 98 -18.03 -17.48 -0.66
C ASP A 98 -17.34 -16.17 -1.03
N GLU A 99 -18.14 -15.13 -1.29
CA GLU A 99 -17.65 -13.77 -1.41
C GLU A 99 -17.29 -13.15 -0.05
N GLY A 100 -16.51 -12.07 -0.13
CA GLY A 100 -16.22 -11.18 0.99
C GLY A 100 -14.78 -11.24 1.45
N GLY A 101 -14.32 -10.11 1.96
CA GLY A 101 -13.01 -9.90 2.53
C GLY A 101 -12.89 -8.43 2.92
N SER A 102 -11.87 -8.10 3.71
CA SER A 102 -11.57 -6.71 4.04
C SER A 102 -10.37 -6.23 3.24
N THR A 103 -10.30 -4.93 2.96
CA THR A 103 -9.10 -4.32 2.38
C THR A 103 -7.84 -4.58 3.21
N CYS A 104 -7.98 -4.77 4.54
CA CYS A 104 -6.90 -5.22 5.41
C CYS A 104 -6.35 -6.59 5.00
N MET A 105 -7.21 -7.56 4.66
CA MET A 105 -6.77 -8.87 4.13
C MET A 105 -6.11 -8.72 2.76
N GLY A 106 -6.63 -7.84 1.90
CA GLY A 106 -6.01 -7.54 0.61
C GLY A 106 -4.61 -6.91 0.76
N ASN A 107 -4.45 -6.00 1.72
CA ASN A 107 -3.16 -5.40 2.09
C ASN A 107 -2.20 -6.46 2.64
N LEU A 108 -2.68 -7.37 3.51
CA LEU A 108 -1.89 -8.48 4.03
C LEU A 108 -1.32 -9.36 2.91
N PHE A 109 -2.19 -9.79 1.99
CA PHE A 109 -1.81 -10.61 0.83
C PHE A 109 -0.78 -9.90 -0.06
N THR A 110 -1.02 -8.62 -0.33
CA THR A 110 -0.14 -7.78 -1.15
C THR A 110 1.23 -7.58 -0.49
N ARG A 111 1.26 -7.31 0.83
CA ARG A 111 2.49 -7.11 1.59
C ARG A 111 3.34 -8.38 1.59
N TYR A 112 2.72 -9.54 1.83
CA TYR A 112 3.41 -10.82 1.74
C TYR A 112 4.02 -11.06 0.36
N MET A 113 3.24 -10.88 -0.71
CA MET A 113 3.74 -11.04 -2.09
C MET A 113 4.97 -10.17 -2.36
N LEU A 114 4.91 -8.91 -1.97
CA LEU A 114 5.97 -7.92 -2.17
C LEU A 114 7.24 -8.29 -1.38
N LEU A 115 7.08 -8.63 -0.09
CA LEU A 115 8.20 -9.06 0.76
C LEU A 115 8.85 -10.33 0.23
N LYS A 116 8.05 -11.35 -0.10
CA LYS A 116 8.55 -12.62 -0.64
C LYS A 116 9.26 -12.41 -1.97
N TYR A 117 8.75 -11.55 -2.85
CA TYR A 117 9.44 -11.19 -4.10
C TYR A 117 10.78 -10.52 -3.83
N TYR A 118 10.82 -9.51 -2.97
CA TYR A 118 12.06 -8.83 -2.61
C TYR A 118 13.09 -9.81 -2.05
N PHE A 119 12.76 -10.63 -1.05
CA PHE A 119 13.74 -11.56 -0.49
C PHE A 119 14.18 -12.66 -1.46
N SER A 120 13.29 -13.12 -2.35
CA SER A 120 13.62 -14.15 -3.33
C SER A 120 14.53 -13.62 -4.45
N PHE A 121 14.42 -12.33 -4.80
CA PHE A 121 15.06 -11.78 -6.00
C PHE A 121 16.00 -10.59 -5.75
N LYS A 122 16.15 -10.08 -4.52
CA LYS A 122 16.93 -8.86 -4.18
C LYS A 122 18.36 -8.82 -4.73
N ASN A 123 18.97 -9.99 -4.97
CA ASN A 123 20.33 -10.11 -5.49
C ASN A 123 20.39 -10.01 -7.03
N CYS A 124 19.27 -10.18 -7.74
CA CYS A 124 19.17 -10.12 -9.19
C CYS A 124 18.25 -8.99 -9.71
N LEU A 125 17.80 -8.07 -8.84
CA LEU A 125 16.95 -6.93 -9.23
C LEU A 125 17.69 -5.85 -10.05
N GLY A 126 19.03 -5.89 -10.10
CA GLY A 126 19.84 -4.93 -10.84
C GLY A 126 19.50 -3.48 -10.49
N ALA A 127 19.30 -2.65 -11.51
CA ALA A 127 18.98 -1.22 -11.37
C ALA A 127 17.63 -0.95 -10.67
N ASN A 128 16.73 -1.94 -10.58
CA ASN A 128 15.42 -1.79 -9.94
C ASN A 128 15.44 -2.04 -8.43
N LYS A 129 16.58 -2.47 -7.87
CA LYS A 129 16.69 -2.87 -6.46
C LYS A 129 16.22 -1.78 -5.49
N GLU A 130 16.68 -0.54 -5.67
CA GLU A 130 16.33 0.57 -4.79
C GLU A 130 14.86 0.96 -4.89
N ALA A 131 14.29 0.99 -6.12
CA ALA A 131 12.88 1.25 -6.31
C ALA A 131 12.02 0.20 -5.58
N ILE A 132 12.32 -1.09 -5.77
CA ILE A 132 11.59 -2.19 -5.09
C ILE A 132 11.77 -2.12 -3.58
N LYS A 133 12.98 -1.83 -3.08
CA LYS A 133 13.24 -1.66 -1.64
C LYS A 133 12.38 -0.54 -1.05
N ASN A 134 12.25 0.59 -1.73
CA ASN A 134 11.38 1.68 -1.29
C ASN A 134 9.90 1.31 -1.31
N VAL A 135 9.44 0.58 -2.32
CA VAL A 135 8.06 0.06 -2.38
C VAL A 135 7.79 -0.90 -1.21
N VAL A 136 8.73 -1.81 -0.90
CA VAL A 136 8.66 -2.71 0.27
C VAL A 136 8.53 -1.91 1.57
N LYS A 137 9.40 -0.90 1.77
CA LYS A 137 9.35 -0.05 2.97
C LYS A 137 8.03 0.70 3.06
N ALA A 138 7.57 1.29 1.96
CA ALA A 138 6.30 2.02 1.91
C ALA A 138 5.10 1.13 2.28
N PHE A 139 5.05 -0.09 1.74
CA PHE A 139 3.94 -1.01 1.98
C PHE A 139 4.03 -1.72 3.34
N SER A 140 5.24 -1.87 3.91
CA SER A 140 5.43 -2.52 5.21
C SER A 140 4.72 -1.81 6.36
N GLN A 141 4.47 -0.51 6.20
CA GLN A 141 3.83 0.36 7.20
C GLN A 141 2.30 0.32 7.16
N VAL A 142 1.71 -0.36 6.18
CA VAL A 142 0.26 -0.43 6.01
C VAL A 142 -0.37 -1.24 7.14
N GLU A 143 -1.44 -0.71 7.71
CA GLU A 143 -2.19 -1.40 8.76
C GLU A 143 -2.93 -2.61 8.17
N THR A 144 -2.66 -3.79 8.72
CA THR A 144 -3.30 -5.06 8.33
C THR A 144 -4.24 -5.61 9.39
N SER A 145 -4.30 -4.99 10.57
CA SER A 145 -5.34 -5.20 11.58
C SER A 145 -6.61 -4.48 11.15
N ALA A 146 -7.78 -5.10 11.43
CA ALA A 146 -9.04 -4.37 11.31
C ALA A 146 -9.00 -3.20 12.31
N PRO A 147 -9.23 -1.95 11.87
CA PRO A 147 -9.23 -0.83 12.80
C PRO A 147 -10.37 -1.07 13.80
N SER A 148 -10.05 -1.08 15.10
CA SER A 148 -11.06 -0.89 16.13
C SER A 148 -11.78 0.42 15.81
N LEU A 149 -13.11 0.39 15.75
CA LEU A 149 -13.94 1.58 15.47
C LEU A 149 -13.67 2.75 16.44
N ASP A 150 -13.01 2.49 17.58
CA ASP A 150 -12.64 3.46 18.60
C ASP A 150 -11.14 3.85 18.57
N GLY A 151 -10.40 3.43 17.54
CA GLY A 151 -9.01 3.84 17.38
C GLY A 151 -8.94 5.27 16.89
N ASN A 152 -8.55 6.20 17.76
CA ASN A 152 -8.09 7.53 17.36
C ASN A 152 -7.06 7.36 16.25
N SER A 153 -7.49 7.48 14.99
CA SER A 153 -6.60 7.33 13.84
C SER A 153 -5.51 8.35 14.00
N LYS A 154 -4.28 7.90 14.27
CA LYS A 154 -3.12 8.79 14.27
C LYS A 154 -3.09 9.49 12.90
N PRO A 155 -2.73 10.78 12.84
CA PRO A 155 -2.64 11.51 11.58
C PRO A 155 -1.90 10.68 10.55
N GLY A 156 -2.50 10.49 9.36
CA GLY A 156 -1.87 9.83 8.24
C GLY A 156 -0.78 10.74 7.69
N SER A 157 0.35 10.80 8.39
CA SER A 157 1.45 11.70 8.03
C SER A 157 1.98 11.38 6.65
N LEU A 158 2.31 12.40 5.88
CA LEU A 158 3.02 12.25 4.60
C LEU A 158 4.25 11.34 4.78
N PRO A 159 4.63 10.55 3.75
CA PRO A 159 5.73 9.61 3.89
C PRO A 159 7.01 10.36 4.22
N ARG A 160 7.68 10.00 5.31
CA ARG A 160 8.93 10.65 5.74
C ARG A 160 10.18 10.06 5.07
N TYR A 161 10.11 8.77 4.75
CA TYR A 161 11.27 7.97 4.33
C TYR A 161 11.13 7.38 2.91
N THR A 162 9.96 7.51 2.29
CA THR A 162 9.68 7.05 0.91
C THR A 162 9.07 8.18 0.09
N ARG A 163 9.06 8.04 -1.25
CA ARG A 163 8.42 9.05 -2.12
C ARG A 163 6.90 9.05 -1.92
N ILE A 164 6.35 7.87 -1.72
CA ILE A 164 4.93 7.56 -1.72
C ILE A 164 4.65 6.43 -0.71
N CYS A 165 3.47 6.41 -0.10
CA CYS A 165 3.00 5.30 0.74
C CYS A 165 1.48 5.10 0.62
N PRO A 166 0.98 3.89 0.88
CA PRO A 166 -0.45 3.65 1.02
C PRO A 166 -1.00 4.26 2.31
N ASP A 167 -2.21 4.77 2.23
CA ASP A 167 -3.00 5.23 3.38
C ASP A 167 -4.22 4.33 3.55
N SER A 168 -4.19 3.51 4.60
CA SER A 168 -5.26 2.57 4.94
C SER A 168 -6.48 3.20 5.62
N THR A 169 -6.46 4.50 5.91
CA THR A 169 -7.56 5.18 6.61
C THR A 169 -8.76 5.44 5.70
N VAL A 170 -8.55 5.52 4.38
CA VAL A 170 -9.61 5.70 3.39
C VAL A 170 -9.96 4.34 2.78
N LEU A 171 -11.13 3.83 3.14
CA LEU A 171 -11.57 2.47 2.78
C LEU A 171 -12.54 2.41 1.58
N GLY A 172 -12.91 3.57 1.02
CA GLY A 172 -13.96 3.69 0.00
C GLY A 172 -15.34 3.99 0.60
N TRP A 173 -16.41 3.64 -0.11
CA TRP A 173 -17.80 3.88 0.30
C TRP A 173 -18.69 2.67 0.00
N GLN A 174 -19.71 2.42 0.83
CA GLN A 174 -20.64 1.30 0.68
C GLN A 174 -19.93 -0.03 0.34
N LYS A 175 -20.14 -0.58 -0.87
CA LYS A 175 -19.59 -1.83 -1.38
C LYS A 175 -18.37 -1.61 -2.31
N HIS A 176 -17.89 -0.38 -2.43
CA HIS A 176 -16.76 -0.02 -3.27
C HIS A 176 -15.55 0.29 -2.39
N ALA A 177 -14.56 -0.60 -2.44
CA ALA A 177 -13.26 -0.31 -1.89
C ALA A 177 -12.60 0.83 -2.67
N ILE A 178 -11.71 1.58 -2.02
CA ILE A 178 -10.71 2.44 -2.68
C ILE A 178 -9.38 2.23 -1.98
N SER A 179 -8.29 2.32 -2.73
CA SER A 179 -6.95 2.48 -2.15
C SER A 179 -6.46 3.90 -2.37
N ARG A 180 -6.09 4.57 -1.28
CA ARG A 180 -5.47 5.89 -1.30
C ARG A 180 -3.95 5.75 -1.18
N LEU A 181 -3.24 6.52 -1.99
CA LEU A 181 -1.80 6.72 -1.88
C LEU A 181 -1.52 8.20 -1.66
N VAL A 182 -0.51 8.50 -0.85
CA VAL A 182 0.00 9.87 -0.65
C VAL A 182 1.50 9.90 -0.87
N GLY A 183 1.99 11.00 -1.44
CA GLY A 183 3.43 11.15 -1.66
C GLY A 183 3.89 12.60 -1.74
N ASN A 184 5.21 12.80 -1.62
CA ASN A 184 5.83 14.11 -1.64
C ASN A 184 6.28 14.49 -3.06
N LEU A 185 5.94 15.70 -3.52
CA LEU A 185 6.45 16.21 -4.80
C LEU A 185 7.93 16.63 -4.71
N GLY A 186 8.35 17.13 -3.54
CA GLY A 186 9.74 17.49 -3.26
C GLY A 186 10.56 16.28 -2.80
N SER A 187 11.87 16.26 -3.08
CA SER A 187 12.75 15.11 -2.81
C SER A 187 12.73 14.59 -1.37
N ALA A 188 12.50 15.48 -0.40
CA ALA A 188 12.36 15.19 1.02
C ALA A 188 11.00 15.69 1.54
N TYR A 189 10.52 15.05 2.62
CA TYR A 189 9.32 15.48 3.34
C TYR A 189 9.47 16.91 3.86
N SER A 190 8.39 17.69 3.74
CA SER A 190 8.25 19.00 4.36
C SER A 190 6.76 19.32 4.52
N PRO A 191 6.30 19.69 5.72
CA PRO A 191 4.87 19.92 5.99
C PRO A 191 4.29 21.08 5.17
N SER A 192 5.13 22.06 4.82
CA SER A 192 4.76 23.23 4.02
C SER A 192 4.86 23.04 2.50
N LYS A 193 5.37 21.90 2.03
CA LYS A 193 5.56 21.66 0.60
C LYS A 193 4.39 20.90 -0.02
N PRO A 194 4.15 21.09 -1.32
CA PRO A 194 3.15 20.36 -2.05
C PRO A 194 3.35 18.84 -2.00
N CYS A 195 2.24 18.12 -1.90
CA CYS A 195 2.15 16.68 -1.94
C CYS A 195 1.08 16.25 -2.97
N PHE A 196 1.04 14.95 -3.27
CA PHE A 196 0.08 14.40 -4.20
C PHE A 196 -0.70 13.24 -3.56
N GLU A 197 -1.94 13.10 -3.98
CA GLU A 197 -2.85 12.01 -3.64
C GLU A 197 -3.20 11.25 -4.92
N ILE A 198 -3.18 9.92 -4.84
CA ILE A 198 -3.68 9.03 -5.90
C ILE A 198 -4.77 8.16 -5.30
N LEU A 199 -5.96 8.20 -5.91
CA LEU A 199 -7.06 7.31 -5.58
C LEU A 199 -7.16 6.23 -6.66
N ILE A 200 -7.12 4.97 -6.24
CA ILE A 200 -7.19 3.79 -7.12
C ILE A 200 -8.60 3.22 -7.10
N ASN A 201 -9.05 2.76 -8.27
CA ASN A 201 -10.41 2.33 -8.59
C ASN A 201 -11.39 3.48 -8.85
N SER A 202 -10.89 4.55 -9.46
CA SER A 202 -11.66 5.73 -9.82
C SER A 202 -12.50 5.57 -11.08
N GLN A 203 -13.19 4.43 -11.26
CA GLN A 203 -14.06 4.26 -12.43
C GLN A 203 -15.09 5.39 -12.43
N ARG A 204 -14.88 6.36 -13.33
CA ARG A 204 -15.60 7.62 -13.33
C ARG A 204 -16.95 7.48 -13.98
N GLU A 205 -17.09 6.65 -15.02
CA GLU A 205 -18.35 6.42 -15.73
C GLU A 205 -18.27 5.04 -16.44
N SER A 206 -19.43 4.39 -16.64
CA SER A 206 -19.67 3.14 -17.40
C SER A 206 -19.48 1.81 -16.66
N ASN A 207 -20.58 1.06 -16.52
CA ASN A 207 -20.60 -0.35 -16.09
C ASN A 207 -20.18 -1.33 -17.21
N ASP A 208 -20.04 -0.85 -18.45
CA ASP A 208 -19.94 -1.71 -19.65
C ASP A 208 -18.64 -1.53 -20.44
N ASP A 209 -17.77 -0.58 -20.08
CA ASP A 209 -16.46 -0.42 -20.75
C ASP A 209 -15.47 -1.48 -20.23
N PRO A 210 -14.88 -2.32 -21.10
CA PRO A 210 -13.85 -3.27 -20.69
C PRO A 210 -12.58 -2.59 -20.15
N LEU A 211 -12.38 -1.31 -20.45
CA LEU A 211 -11.29 -0.47 -19.97
C LEU A 211 -11.82 0.65 -19.07
N CYS A 212 -11.02 1.07 -18.09
CA CYS A 212 -11.34 2.23 -17.27
C CYS A 212 -10.08 3.05 -17.01
N LYS A 213 -10.26 4.32 -16.61
CA LYS A 213 -9.21 5.16 -16.01
C LYS A 213 -9.26 4.95 -14.49
N PRO A 214 -8.42 4.06 -13.92
CA PRO A 214 -8.60 3.62 -12.55
C PRO A 214 -7.93 4.55 -11.54
N PHE A 215 -7.24 5.60 -12.01
CA PHE A 215 -6.45 6.50 -11.18
C PHE A 215 -7.01 7.92 -11.24
N SER A 216 -7.30 8.49 -10.08
CA SER A 216 -7.57 9.93 -9.93
C SER A 216 -6.45 10.55 -9.13
N VAL A 217 -5.72 11.49 -9.75
CA VAL A 217 -4.60 12.17 -9.11
C VAL A 217 -5.00 13.59 -8.71
N SER A 218 -4.54 14.05 -7.55
CA SER A 218 -4.72 15.43 -7.11
C SER A 218 -3.51 15.95 -6.34
N ILE A 219 -3.34 17.28 -6.32
CA ILE A 219 -2.22 17.98 -5.66
C ILE A 219 -2.77 18.80 -4.48
N GLN A 220 -2.20 18.60 -3.30
CA GLN A 220 -2.44 19.41 -2.10
C GLN A 220 -1.22 20.30 -1.84
N ILE A 221 -1.41 21.56 -1.47
CA ILE A 221 -0.28 22.51 -1.36
C ILE A 221 0.59 22.27 -0.11
N ASN A 222 0.05 21.57 0.90
CA ASN A 222 0.72 21.28 2.16
C ASN A 222 0.07 20.07 2.87
N GLU A 223 0.67 19.67 4.00
CA GLU A 223 0.18 18.56 4.81
C GLU A 223 -1.20 18.83 5.42
N GLU A 224 -1.52 20.07 5.78
CA GLU A 224 -2.81 20.46 6.36
C GLU A 224 -3.98 20.22 5.38
N GLU A 225 -3.83 20.63 4.12
CA GLU A 225 -4.82 20.36 3.07
C GLU A 225 -4.98 18.85 2.83
N SER A 226 -3.88 18.10 2.82
CA SER A 226 -3.91 16.63 2.67
C SER A 226 -4.64 15.96 3.83
N GLU A 227 -4.44 16.44 5.05
CA GLU A 227 -5.10 15.90 6.23
C GLU A 227 -6.60 16.22 6.24
N LYS A 228 -6.98 17.46 5.94
CA LYS A 228 -8.40 17.83 5.76
C LYS A 228 -9.06 16.96 4.69
N ARG A 229 -8.35 16.71 3.59
CA ARG A 229 -8.81 15.83 2.51
C ARG A 229 -9.00 14.40 3.01
N ARG A 230 -8.02 13.83 3.72
CA ARG A 230 -8.06 12.49 4.31
C ARG A 230 -9.25 12.32 5.25
N CYS A 231 -9.43 13.24 6.21
CA CYS A 231 -10.54 13.21 7.16
C CYS A 231 -11.91 13.24 6.46
N ARG A 232 -12.04 14.09 5.43
CA ARG A 232 -13.27 14.15 4.62
C ARG A 232 -13.53 12.87 3.83
N LEU A 233 -12.49 12.18 3.35
CA LEU A 233 -12.66 10.91 2.64
C LEU A 233 -12.97 9.75 3.59
N ALA A 234 -12.29 9.69 4.75
CA ALA A 234 -12.47 8.64 5.74
C ALA A 234 -13.88 8.61 6.33
N SER A 235 -14.57 9.76 6.40
CA SER A 235 -15.95 9.84 6.91
C SER A 235 -17.01 9.27 5.94
N LEU A 236 -16.65 8.89 4.71
CA LEU A 236 -17.59 8.46 3.67
C LEU A 236 -17.88 6.94 3.62
N LYS A 237 -17.40 6.17 4.59
CA LYS A 237 -17.40 4.69 4.58
C LYS A 237 -18.79 4.05 4.32
N VAL A 238 -19.88 4.73 4.66
CA VAL A 238 -21.27 4.23 4.51
C VAL A 238 -22.13 5.08 3.58
N VAL A 239 -21.54 6.09 2.93
CA VAL A 239 -22.30 7.10 2.16
C VAL A 239 -22.64 6.56 0.77
N PRO A 240 -23.87 6.79 0.25
CA PRO A 240 -24.25 6.43 -1.11
C PRO A 240 -23.30 6.92 -2.19
N ALA A 241 -23.16 6.12 -3.25
CA ALA A 241 -22.22 6.37 -4.33
C ALA A 241 -22.43 7.75 -4.98
N GLU A 242 -23.68 8.18 -5.14
CA GLU A 242 -24.05 9.46 -5.75
C GLU A 242 -23.44 10.64 -4.97
N ILE A 243 -23.38 10.55 -3.66
CA ILE A 243 -22.84 11.60 -2.78
C ILE A 243 -21.32 11.44 -2.62
N ALA A 244 -20.86 10.20 -2.42
CA ALA A 244 -19.44 9.90 -2.22
C ALA A 244 -18.63 10.25 -3.47
N HIS A 245 -19.12 9.92 -4.66
CA HIS A 245 -18.42 10.12 -5.93
C HIS A 245 -18.03 11.59 -6.16
N HIS A 246 -18.94 12.54 -5.92
CA HIS A 246 -18.66 13.97 -6.03
C HIS A 246 -17.59 14.46 -5.05
N THR A 247 -17.45 13.79 -3.90
CA THR A 247 -16.40 14.12 -2.93
C THR A 247 -15.08 13.45 -3.30
N PHE A 248 -15.07 12.19 -3.72
CA PHE A 248 -13.86 11.47 -4.13
C PHE A 248 -13.24 12.08 -5.41
N TYR A 249 -14.05 12.52 -6.36
CA TYR A 249 -13.59 12.96 -7.68
C TYR A 249 -14.03 14.38 -8.03
N SER A 250 -14.11 15.26 -7.03
CA SER A 250 -14.53 16.65 -7.23
C SER A 250 -13.72 17.34 -8.34
N GLY A 251 -14.41 18.05 -9.23
CA GLY A 251 -13.79 18.84 -10.30
C GLY A 251 -12.94 20.02 -9.81
N THR A 252 -13.06 20.38 -8.52
CA THR A 252 -12.24 21.43 -7.89
C THR A 252 -10.87 20.93 -7.44
N LEU A 253 -10.63 19.61 -7.46
CA LEU A 253 -9.32 19.05 -7.11
C LEU A 253 -8.26 19.52 -8.11
N ARG A 254 -7.15 20.06 -7.58
CA ARG A 254 -6.05 20.52 -8.41
C ARG A 254 -5.37 19.34 -9.10
N LYS A 255 -5.32 19.36 -10.43
CA LYS A 255 -4.75 18.29 -11.25
C LYS A 255 -3.26 18.49 -11.54
N PRO A 256 -2.47 17.40 -11.70
CA PRO A 256 -1.03 17.49 -11.92
C PRO A 256 -0.65 18.36 -13.13
N LYS A 257 -1.34 18.19 -14.27
CA LYS A 257 -1.11 18.97 -15.48
C LYS A 257 -1.29 20.48 -15.26
N LYS A 258 -2.43 20.87 -14.67
CA LYS A 258 -2.73 22.28 -14.36
C LYS A 258 -1.75 22.86 -13.34
N PHE A 259 -1.39 22.10 -12.30
CA PHE A 259 -0.40 22.54 -11.32
C PHE A 259 0.98 22.76 -11.94
N LEU A 260 1.38 21.88 -12.88
CA LEU A 260 2.63 22.01 -13.63
C LEU A 260 2.63 23.28 -14.48
N GLU A 261 1.56 23.56 -15.23
CA GLU A 261 1.40 24.77 -16.05
C GLU A 261 1.48 26.04 -15.20
N GLU A 262 0.83 26.06 -14.03
CA GLU A 262 0.78 27.22 -13.13
C GLU A 262 2.11 27.48 -12.40
N ASN A 263 2.95 26.45 -12.20
CA ASN A 263 4.13 26.52 -11.32
C ASN A 263 5.45 26.18 -12.02
N GLN A 264 5.47 26.11 -13.36
CA GLN A 264 6.60 25.62 -14.13
C GLN A 264 7.93 26.31 -13.77
N ALA A 265 7.92 27.63 -13.56
CA ALA A 265 9.10 28.41 -13.23
C ALA A 265 9.70 28.11 -11.84
N LEU A 266 8.93 27.49 -10.93
CA LEU A 266 9.31 27.19 -9.55
C LEU A 266 9.68 25.71 -9.34
N LEU A 267 9.41 24.86 -10.32
CA LEU A 267 9.58 23.42 -10.21
C LEU A 267 10.97 22.98 -10.70
N GLY A 268 11.70 22.28 -9.83
CA GLY A 268 12.94 21.60 -10.23
C GLY A 268 12.67 20.39 -11.12
N ALA A 269 13.69 19.96 -11.87
CA ALA A 269 13.59 18.88 -12.87
C ALA A 269 12.94 17.59 -12.34
N ASN A 270 13.24 17.18 -11.11
CA ASN A 270 12.65 15.97 -10.50
C ASN A 270 11.15 16.12 -10.23
N SER A 271 10.72 17.26 -9.68
CA SER A 271 9.30 17.53 -9.42
C SER A 271 8.52 17.66 -10.72
N THR A 272 9.11 18.30 -11.73
CA THR A 272 8.53 18.41 -13.09
C THR A 272 8.31 17.02 -13.70
N ARG A 273 9.34 16.17 -13.71
CA ARG A 273 9.25 14.80 -14.23
C ARG A 273 8.19 13.97 -13.49
N LEU A 274 8.15 14.09 -12.16
CA LEU A 274 7.14 13.39 -11.36
C LEU A 274 5.72 13.86 -11.70
N LEU A 275 5.48 15.16 -11.84
CA LEU A 275 4.17 15.71 -12.23
C LEU A 275 3.74 15.29 -13.64
N GLN A 276 4.68 15.24 -14.58
CA GLN A 276 4.43 14.68 -15.91
C GLN A 276 4.05 13.21 -15.83
N GLY A 277 4.78 12.41 -15.04
CA GLY A 277 4.45 11.00 -14.81
C GLY A 277 3.11 10.79 -14.13
N LEU A 278 2.76 11.63 -13.15
CA LEU A 278 1.45 11.62 -12.51
C LEU A 278 0.32 12.01 -13.47
N SER A 279 0.58 12.93 -14.41
CA SER A 279 -0.38 13.28 -15.47
C SER A 279 -0.59 12.11 -16.44
N PHE A 280 0.50 11.43 -16.83
CA PHE A 280 0.45 10.21 -17.63
C PHE A 280 -0.37 9.11 -16.93
N LEU A 281 -0.19 8.94 -15.61
CA LEU A 281 -0.93 7.95 -14.83
C LEU A 281 -2.44 8.22 -14.83
N GLU A 282 -2.87 9.47 -14.70
CA GLU A 282 -4.30 9.85 -14.72
C GLU A 282 -4.98 9.52 -16.06
N GLU A 283 -4.23 9.57 -17.17
CA GLU A 283 -4.74 9.24 -18.50
C GLU A 283 -4.66 7.75 -18.85
N THR A 284 -3.97 6.96 -18.03
CA THR A 284 -3.76 5.53 -18.30
C THR A 284 -5.05 4.73 -18.16
N THR A 285 -5.30 3.87 -19.15
CA THR A 285 -6.40 2.89 -19.11
C THR A 285 -5.92 1.50 -18.70
N LEU A 286 -6.74 0.79 -17.92
CA LEU A 286 -6.52 -0.59 -17.53
C LEU A 286 -7.83 -1.38 -17.64
N PRO A 287 -7.79 -2.72 -17.73
CA PRO A 287 -8.99 -3.55 -17.64
C PRO A 287 -9.83 -3.20 -16.40
N ALA A 288 -11.13 -3.02 -16.64
CA ALA A 288 -12.09 -2.70 -15.59
C ALA A 288 -12.11 -3.78 -14.51
N GLN A 289 -12.27 -3.34 -13.27
CA GLN A 289 -12.34 -4.26 -12.14
C GLN A 289 -13.77 -4.80 -12.03
N LYS A 290 -13.94 -6.13 -12.12
CA LYS A 290 -15.25 -6.76 -11.91
C LYS A 290 -15.74 -6.55 -10.47
N VAL A 291 -17.06 -6.56 -10.28
CA VAL A 291 -17.71 -6.42 -8.96
C VAL A 291 -17.34 -7.59 -8.04
N GLY A 292 -17.26 -7.36 -6.71
CA GLY A 292 -17.11 -8.42 -5.68
C GLY A 292 -15.70 -8.68 -5.15
N ASN A 293 -14.63 -8.31 -5.86
CA ASN A 293 -13.23 -8.60 -5.50
C ASN A 293 -12.34 -7.35 -5.31
N CYS A 294 -12.95 -6.17 -5.28
CA CYS A 294 -12.22 -4.90 -5.22
C CYS A 294 -11.34 -4.78 -3.97
N TRP A 295 -11.75 -5.41 -2.86
CA TRP A 295 -11.03 -5.43 -1.58
C TRP A 295 -9.62 -6.04 -1.65
N ILE A 296 -9.37 -7.00 -2.56
CA ILE A 296 -8.05 -7.61 -2.75
C ILE A 296 -7.33 -7.06 -3.98
N LYS A 297 -8.05 -6.74 -5.05
CA LYS A 297 -7.45 -6.29 -6.30
C LYS A 297 -6.90 -4.87 -6.23
N GLN A 298 -7.47 -4.00 -5.41
CA GLN A 298 -6.98 -2.63 -5.26
C GLN A 298 -5.69 -2.52 -4.45
N PRO A 299 -5.53 -3.22 -3.31
CA PRO A 299 -4.22 -3.38 -2.68
C PRO A 299 -3.16 -3.88 -3.65
N ILE A 300 -3.47 -4.90 -4.46
CA ILE A 300 -2.53 -5.40 -5.46
C ILE A 300 -2.18 -4.32 -6.49
N ARG A 301 -3.17 -3.60 -7.05
CA ARG A 301 -2.94 -2.47 -7.99
C ARG A 301 -2.13 -1.33 -7.37
N THR A 302 -2.16 -1.16 -6.05
CA THR A 302 -1.35 -0.17 -5.34
C THR A 302 0.14 -0.39 -5.57
N VAL A 303 0.59 -1.65 -5.66
CA VAL A 303 1.99 -1.99 -5.96
C VAL A 303 2.41 -1.46 -7.32
N LEU A 304 1.56 -1.56 -8.35
CA LEU A 304 1.87 -1.04 -9.69
C LEU A 304 2.14 0.47 -9.65
N VAL A 305 1.31 1.22 -8.93
CA VAL A 305 1.47 2.69 -8.81
C VAL A 305 2.70 3.06 -8.00
N LEU A 306 2.95 2.36 -6.89
CA LEU A 306 4.16 2.57 -6.08
C LEU A 306 5.43 2.29 -6.88
N LEU A 307 5.46 1.18 -7.64
CA LEU A 307 6.57 0.83 -8.53
C LEU A 307 6.80 1.93 -9.57
N PHE A 308 5.75 2.40 -10.24
CA PHE A 308 5.88 3.45 -11.24
C PHE A 308 6.46 4.74 -10.67
N VAL A 309 5.95 5.20 -9.53
CA VAL A 309 6.42 6.44 -8.88
C VAL A 309 7.87 6.31 -8.38
N GLU A 310 8.23 5.17 -7.78
CA GLU A 310 9.61 4.95 -7.35
C GLU A 310 10.56 4.76 -8.55
N LEU A 311 10.16 4.08 -9.62
CA LEU A 311 10.95 3.99 -10.85
C LEU A 311 11.17 5.37 -11.49
N LEU A 312 10.14 6.21 -11.60
CA LEU A 312 10.29 7.59 -12.08
C LEU A 312 11.30 8.40 -11.26
N THR A 313 11.39 8.11 -9.96
CA THR A 313 12.26 8.81 -9.01
C THR A 313 13.70 8.29 -9.05
N GLN A 314 13.88 6.96 -9.09
CA GLN A 314 15.18 6.30 -8.97
C GLN A 314 15.85 6.04 -10.33
N ARG A 315 15.07 5.78 -11.39
CA ARG A 315 15.54 5.44 -12.74
C ARG A 315 15.35 6.63 -13.68
N ARG A 316 16.24 7.63 -13.54
CA ARG A 316 16.25 8.82 -14.40
C ARG A 316 16.65 8.53 -15.84
N ASP A 317 17.27 7.37 -16.06
CA ASP A 317 17.65 6.85 -17.38
C ASP A 317 16.45 6.40 -18.22
N LEU A 318 15.31 6.10 -17.60
CA LEU A 318 14.09 5.71 -18.30
C LEU A 318 13.28 6.94 -18.73
N SER A 319 12.55 6.88 -19.84
CA SER A 319 11.41 7.75 -20.12
C SER A 319 10.22 7.43 -19.18
N ILE A 320 9.15 8.23 -19.23
CA ILE A 320 7.96 8.00 -18.40
C ILE A 320 7.26 6.71 -18.84
N GLU A 321 7.15 6.51 -20.15
CA GLU A 321 6.54 5.34 -20.79
C GLU A 321 7.33 4.07 -20.53
N GLU A 322 8.67 4.15 -20.55
CA GLU A 322 9.55 3.05 -20.17
C GLU A 322 9.44 2.72 -18.68
N ALA A 323 9.39 3.74 -17.80
CA ALA A 323 9.18 3.51 -16.37
C ALA A 323 7.82 2.85 -16.09
N TRP A 324 6.76 3.22 -16.82
CA TRP A 324 5.46 2.55 -16.73
C TRP A 324 5.50 1.11 -17.24
N SER A 325 6.18 0.86 -18.35
CA SER A 325 6.33 -0.47 -18.92
C SER A 325 7.12 -1.39 -17.99
N GLU A 326 8.20 -0.89 -17.40
CA GLU A 326 9.00 -1.58 -16.39
C GLU A 326 8.18 -1.87 -15.11
N ALA A 327 7.38 -0.89 -14.64
CA ALA A 327 6.48 -1.08 -13.50
C ALA A 327 5.47 -2.21 -13.76
N LYS A 328 4.86 -2.25 -14.95
CA LYS A 328 3.96 -3.33 -15.36
C LYS A 328 4.67 -4.68 -15.43
N ALA A 329 5.89 -4.73 -15.95
CA ALA A 329 6.68 -5.95 -16.04
C ALA A 329 6.98 -6.52 -14.64
N LEU A 330 7.48 -5.69 -13.72
CA LEU A 330 7.73 -6.08 -12.33
C LEU A 330 6.44 -6.50 -11.60
N TYR A 331 5.35 -5.77 -11.81
CA TYR A 331 4.03 -6.08 -11.25
C TYR A 331 3.48 -7.43 -11.73
N LYS A 332 3.66 -7.76 -13.02
CA LYS A 332 3.30 -9.07 -13.58
C LYS A 332 4.23 -10.16 -13.08
N ASP A 333 5.54 -9.92 -13.06
CA ASP A 333 6.56 -10.86 -12.61
C ASP A 333 6.35 -11.27 -11.14
N MET A 334 6.03 -10.32 -10.28
CA MET A 334 5.69 -10.57 -8.88
C MET A 334 4.47 -11.48 -8.73
N GLN A 335 3.43 -11.25 -9.53
CA GLN A 335 2.25 -12.11 -9.48
C GLN A 335 2.54 -13.51 -10.02
N LEU A 336 3.27 -13.63 -11.13
CA LEU A 336 3.62 -14.92 -11.73
C LEU A 336 4.56 -15.75 -10.85
N LYS A 337 5.57 -15.13 -10.26
CA LYS A 337 6.59 -15.84 -9.48
C LYS A 337 6.21 -16.06 -8.02
N ILE A 338 5.33 -15.23 -7.45
CA ILE A 338 4.97 -15.32 -6.03
C ILE A 338 3.49 -15.60 -5.82
N ALA A 339 2.60 -14.71 -6.29
CA ALA A 339 1.17 -14.80 -5.97
C ALA A 339 0.53 -16.09 -6.50
N VAL A 340 0.77 -16.41 -7.77
CA VAL A 340 0.23 -17.61 -8.43
C VAL A 340 0.75 -18.90 -7.76
N PRO A 341 2.07 -19.11 -7.58
CA PRO A 341 2.58 -20.28 -6.87
C PRO A 341 2.06 -20.40 -5.43
N PHE A 342 1.96 -19.28 -4.71
CA PHE A 342 1.44 -19.29 -3.34
C PHE A 342 -0.03 -19.71 -3.28
N VAL A 343 -0.90 -19.13 -4.13
CA VAL A 343 -2.32 -19.52 -4.20
C VAL A 343 -2.46 -20.98 -4.65
N GLN A 344 -1.65 -21.42 -5.61
CA GLN A 344 -1.62 -22.82 -6.03
C GLN A 344 -1.25 -23.77 -4.89
N ASP A 345 -0.31 -23.37 -4.03
CA ASP A 345 0.08 -24.14 -2.86
C ASP A 345 -1.01 -24.16 -1.78
N LEU A 346 -1.67 -23.03 -1.51
CA LEU A 346 -2.82 -22.96 -0.59
C LEU A 346 -3.94 -23.92 -1.04
N VAL A 347 -4.25 -23.99 -2.34
CA VAL A 347 -5.25 -24.92 -2.90
C VAL A 347 -4.88 -26.38 -2.67
N LYS A 348 -3.58 -26.73 -2.72
CA LYS A 348 -3.10 -28.10 -2.48
C LYS A 348 -3.21 -28.50 -1.01
N ARG A 349 -2.85 -27.60 -0.10
CA ARG A 349 -2.78 -27.87 1.35
C ARG A 349 -4.14 -27.92 2.02
N LYS A 350 -5.09 -27.12 1.55
CA LYS A 350 -6.41 -27.01 2.18
C LYS A 350 -7.35 -28.13 1.72
N SER A 351 -8.17 -28.58 2.65
CA SER A 351 -9.20 -29.60 2.42
C SER A 351 -10.43 -29.01 1.74
N PHE A 352 -10.29 -28.66 0.46
CA PHE A 352 -11.41 -28.25 -0.40
C PHE A 352 -12.04 -29.44 -1.13
N SER A 353 -13.33 -29.32 -1.47
CA SER A 353 -14.02 -30.31 -2.29
C SER A 353 -13.39 -30.41 -3.70
N SER A 354 -13.61 -31.52 -4.40
CA SER A 354 -13.07 -31.72 -5.75
C SER A 354 -13.53 -30.63 -6.72
N LYS A 355 -14.79 -30.18 -6.63
CA LYS A 355 -15.34 -29.08 -7.45
C LYS A 355 -14.64 -27.75 -7.16
N MET A 356 -14.41 -27.43 -5.88
CA MET A 356 -13.69 -26.21 -5.49
C MET A 356 -12.24 -26.23 -5.98
N LYS A 357 -11.54 -27.38 -5.84
CA LYS A 357 -10.17 -27.52 -6.35
C LYS A 357 -10.10 -27.34 -7.86
N GLN A 358 -11.03 -27.95 -8.60
CA GLN A 358 -11.09 -27.81 -10.06
C GLN A 358 -11.29 -26.34 -10.48
N SER A 359 -12.28 -25.65 -9.91
CA SER A 359 -12.55 -24.24 -10.24
C SER A 359 -11.37 -23.32 -9.90
N ALA A 360 -10.65 -23.59 -8.80
CA ALA A 360 -9.44 -22.85 -8.47
C ALA A 360 -8.28 -23.11 -9.45
N LEU A 361 -8.09 -24.36 -9.89
CA LEU A 361 -7.07 -24.70 -10.89
C LEU A 361 -7.35 -24.02 -12.23
N GLU A 362 -8.60 -24.00 -12.69
CA GLU A 362 -9.01 -23.24 -13.88
C GLU A 362 -8.76 -21.74 -13.70
N GLY A 363 -9.06 -21.20 -12.51
CA GLY A 363 -8.76 -19.81 -12.17
C GLY A 363 -7.27 -19.48 -12.22
N ILE A 364 -6.41 -20.39 -11.74
CA ILE A 364 -4.96 -20.25 -11.78
C ILE A 364 -4.45 -20.19 -13.22
N GLU A 365 -4.92 -21.08 -14.10
CA GLU A 365 -4.50 -21.08 -15.51
C GLU A 365 -4.96 -19.82 -16.24
N ARG A 366 -6.21 -19.36 -16.01
CA ARG A 366 -6.68 -18.06 -16.52
C ARG A 366 -5.80 -16.90 -16.02
N GLN A 367 -5.43 -16.91 -14.74
CA GLN A 367 -4.59 -15.86 -14.16
C GLN A 367 -3.19 -15.87 -14.76
N LYS A 368 -2.60 -17.04 -15.02
CA LYS A 368 -1.30 -17.17 -15.72
C LYS A 368 -1.39 -16.58 -17.13
N GLU A 369 -2.43 -16.91 -17.88
CA GLU A 369 -2.63 -16.40 -19.24
C GLU A 369 -2.71 -14.86 -19.25
N ASN A 370 -3.51 -14.28 -18.35
CA ASN A 370 -3.66 -12.83 -18.23
C ASN A 370 -2.36 -12.10 -17.85
N LEU A 371 -1.42 -12.80 -17.21
CA LEU A 371 -0.15 -12.24 -16.74
C LEU A 371 0.99 -12.44 -17.73
N ARG A 372 0.81 -13.22 -18.81
CA ARG A 372 1.86 -13.39 -19.81
C ARG A 372 2.26 -12.03 -20.42
N PRO A 373 3.54 -11.84 -20.78
CA PRO A 373 3.94 -10.75 -21.65
C PRO A 373 3.11 -10.85 -22.95
N GLN A 374 2.47 -9.75 -23.34
CA GLN A 374 1.80 -9.62 -24.63
C GLN A 374 2.74 -8.94 -25.61
#